data_AF-Q26FD7-F1
#
_entry.id   AF-Q26FD7-F1
#
_cell.length_a   1.000
_cell.length_b   1.000
_cell.length_c   1.000
_cell.angle_alpha   90.00
_cell.angle_beta   90.00
_cell.angle_gamma   90.00
#
_symmetry.space_group_name_H-M   'P 1'
#
loop_
_entity.id
_entity.type
_entity.pdbx_description
1 polymer ?
#
loop_
_entity_poly.entity_id
_entity_poly.type
_entity_poly.pdbx_seq_one_letter_code
_entity_poly.pdbx_strand_id
1 'polypeptide(L)'
;MKKFFLIFLVIGLASCNQQDTTATIEATDSIRSSAAYKEYVTAFNEYSACKEERPSITNAYMNKELTAQEFEKALEKNAKMCSLKKQIFNTRWQILQTEYDKLSEEYQIKAD
;
A
#
# COMPACT_ATOMS: atom_id res chain seq x y z
N MET A 1 9.15 -1.85 -18.01
CA MET A 1 8.17 -2.63 -17.22
C MET A 1 8.85 -3.89 -16.73
N LYS A 2 9.22 -3.96 -15.45
CA LYS A 2 9.89 -5.12 -14.85
C LYS A 2 9.13 -5.53 -13.57
N LYS A 3 8.44 -6.66 -13.70
CA LYS A 3 8.28 -7.74 -12.71
C LYS A 3 7.65 -7.37 -11.36
N PHE A 4 6.31 -7.29 -11.34
CA PHE A 4 5.52 -7.66 -10.16
C PHE A 4 5.30 -9.18 -10.18
N PHE A 5 6.23 -9.93 -9.61
CA PHE A 5 6.05 -11.36 -9.31
C PHE A 5 7.04 -11.72 -8.22
N LEU A 6 6.62 -11.62 -6.96
CA LEU A 6 7.32 -12.21 -5.81
C LEU A 6 6.37 -12.28 -4.59
N ILE A 7 5.15 -12.74 -4.83
CA ILE A 7 4.29 -13.29 -3.79
C ILE A 7 3.70 -14.56 -4.42
N PHE A 8 3.82 -15.70 -3.75
CA PHE A 8 3.59 -17.08 -4.21
C PHE A 8 4.80 -17.79 -4.82
N LEU A 9 5.71 -18.24 -3.96
CA LEU A 9 6.45 -19.49 -4.16
C LEU A 9 7.06 -19.98 -2.84
N VAL A 10 6.22 -20.54 -1.97
CA VAL A 10 6.69 -21.40 -0.88
C VAL A 10 5.76 -22.60 -0.79
N ILE A 11 5.86 -23.51 -1.77
CA ILE A 11 5.45 -24.89 -1.58
C ILE A 11 6.54 -25.78 -2.16
N GLY A 12 7.27 -26.43 -1.24
CA GLY A 12 7.79 -27.78 -1.44
C GLY A 12 9.26 -27.90 -1.81
N LEU A 13 10.13 -27.99 -0.79
CA LEU A 13 11.14 -29.06 -0.71
C LEU A 13 11.30 -29.48 0.77
N ALA A 14 11.33 -30.80 0.96
CA ALA A 14 11.23 -31.48 2.24
C ALA A 14 12.51 -31.40 3.08
N SER A 15 12.29 -31.32 4.40
CA SER A 15 13.14 -31.72 5.52
C SER A 15 14.44 -30.93 5.76
N CYS A 16 14.57 -30.44 7.01
CA CYS A 16 15.67 -29.68 7.60
C CYS A 16 15.65 -28.14 7.47
N ASN A 17 14.48 -27.48 7.66
CA ASN A 17 14.42 -26.14 8.29
C ASN A 17 13.01 -25.75 8.78
N GLN A 18 12.33 -26.70 9.44
CA GLN A 18 10.89 -26.60 9.75
C GLN A 18 10.56 -25.45 10.73
N GLN A 19 11.55 -24.99 11.50
CA GLN A 19 11.41 -23.93 12.49
C GLN A 19 11.34 -22.54 11.84
N ASP A 20 12.22 -22.25 10.87
CA ASP A 20 12.24 -20.96 10.14
C ASP A 20 10.99 -20.76 9.27
N THR A 21 10.47 -21.84 8.68
CA THR A 21 9.24 -21.77 7.86
C THR A 21 8.01 -21.48 8.71
N THR A 22 7.91 -22.09 9.89
CA THR A 22 6.78 -21.89 10.80
C THR A 22 6.80 -20.47 11.40
N ALA A 23 7.96 -20.01 11.84
CA ALA A 23 8.16 -18.64 12.36
C ALA A 23 7.84 -17.56 11.31
N THR A 24 8.21 -17.79 10.04
CA THR A 24 7.89 -16.87 8.93
C THR A 24 6.38 -16.77 8.65
N ILE A 25 5.66 -17.90 8.74
CA ILE A 25 4.19 -17.93 8.56
C ILE A 25 3.50 -17.20 9.71
N GLU A 26 3.87 -17.49 10.95
CA GLU A 26 3.30 -16.86 12.14
C GLU A 26 3.52 -15.34 12.17
N ALA A 27 4.73 -14.87 11.83
CA ALA A 27 5.03 -13.45 11.71
C ALA A 27 4.19 -12.79 10.59
N THR A 28 4.02 -13.45 9.45
CA THR A 28 3.22 -12.91 8.32
C THR A 28 1.74 -12.79 8.69
N ASP A 29 1.17 -13.77 9.38
CA ASP A 29 -0.22 -13.74 9.83
C ASP A 29 -0.45 -12.71 10.94
N SER A 30 0.52 -12.54 11.84
CA SER A 30 0.52 -11.47 12.86
C SER A 30 0.49 -10.09 12.20
N ILE A 31 1.33 -9.85 11.19
CA ILE A 31 1.36 -8.56 10.47
C ILE A 31 0.06 -8.31 9.72
N ARG A 32 -0.45 -9.30 8.99
CA ARG A 32 -1.71 -9.14 8.21
C ARG A 32 -2.92 -8.86 9.09
N SER A 33 -2.92 -9.36 10.33
CA SER A 33 -3.97 -9.09 11.30
C SER A 33 -3.76 -7.79 12.10
N SER A 34 -2.56 -7.19 12.03
CA SER A 34 -2.18 -5.98 12.77
C SER A 34 -2.99 -4.74 12.38
N ALA A 35 -3.07 -3.79 13.31
CA ALA A 35 -3.71 -2.51 13.07
C ALA A 35 -2.94 -1.71 12.01
N ALA A 36 -1.60 -1.69 12.04
CA ALA A 36 -0.81 -0.94 11.07
C ALA A 36 -1.00 -1.47 9.64
N TYR A 37 -1.14 -2.78 9.45
CA TYR A 37 -1.43 -3.33 8.12
C TYR A 37 -2.80 -2.87 7.60
N LYS A 38 -3.85 -2.90 8.44
CA LYS A 38 -5.19 -2.42 8.06
C LYS A 38 -5.19 -0.92 7.71
N GLU A 39 -4.50 -0.11 8.51
CA GLU A 39 -4.34 1.32 8.27
C GLU A 39 -3.53 1.61 7.00
N TYR A 40 -2.48 0.83 6.74
CA TYR A 40 -1.71 0.88 5.50
C TYR A 40 -2.58 0.56 4.29
N VAL A 41 -3.35 -0.54 4.32
CA VAL A 41 -4.25 -0.93 3.21
C VAL A 41 -5.28 0.17 2.94
N THR A 42 -5.82 0.76 4.01
CA THR A 42 -6.77 1.88 3.90
C THR A 42 -6.12 3.08 3.20
N ALA A 43 -4.94 3.52 3.68
CA ALA A 43 -4.23 4.64 3.10
C ALA A 43 -3.79 4.39 1.64
N PHE A 44 -3.40 3.15 1.32
CA PHE A 44 -3.08 2.73 -0.05
C PHE A 44 -4.30 2.84 -0.98
N ASN A 45 -5.46 2.36 -0.55
CA ASN A 45 -6.69 2.43 -1.34
C ASN A 45 -7.14 3.87 -1.53
N GLU A 46 -7.09 4.71 -0.49
CA GLU A 46 -7.45 6.12 -0.57
C GLU A 46 -6.53 6.91 -1.50
N TYR A 47 -5.22 6.66 -1.45
CA TYR A 47 -4.25 7.29 -2.35
C TYR A 47 -4.43 6.80 -3.79
N SER A 48 -4.75 5.52 -4.00
CA SER A 48 -5.00 4.99 -5.34
C SER A 48 -6.26 5.60 -5.96
N ALA A 49 -7.35 5.71 -5.20
CA ALA A 49 -8.61 6.30 -5.66
C ALA A 49 -8.46 7.76 -6.12
N CYS A 50 -7.52 8.52 -5.54
CA CYS A 50 -7.31 9.92 -5.91
C CYS A 50 -6.81 10.07 -7.36
N LYS A 51 -6.14 9.06 -7.91
CA LYS A 51 -5.66 9.04 -9.31
C LYS A 51 -6.81 8.83 -10.30
N GLU A 52 -7.87 8.14 -9.87
CA GLU A 52 -9.07 7.86 -10.66
C GLU A 52 -10.01 9.08 -10.74
N GLU A 53 -9.93 10.02 -9.79
CA GLU A 53 -10.73 11.25 -9.80
C GLU A 53 -10.34 12.20 -10.95
N ARG A 54 -9.06 12.24 -11.34
CA ARG A 54 -8.58 13.19 -12.37
C ARG A 54 -9.18 12.94 -13.75
N PRO A 55 -9.29 11.69 -14.26
CA PRO A 55 -10.06 11.38 -15.45
C PRO A 55 -11.52 11.86 -15.36
N SER A 56 -12.18 11.67 -14.22
CA SER A 56 -13.58 12.11 -14.02
C SER A 56 -13.73 13.63 -14.13
N ILE A 57 -12.84 14.40 -13.48
CA ILE A 57 -12.80 15.86 -13.57
C ILE A 57 -12.57 16.33 -15.02
N THR A 58 -11.70 15.63 -15.76
CA THR A 58 -11.41 15.93 -17.16
C THR A 58 -12.64 15.65 -18.04
N ASN A 59 -13.32 14.54 -17.83
CA ASN A 59 -14.53 14.19 -18.57
C ASN A 59 -15.66 15.20 -18.33
N ALA A 60 -15.87 15.63 -17.08
CA ALA A 60 -16.88 16.64 -16.74
C ALA A 60 -16.61 17.97 -17.48
N TYR A 61 -15.35 18.39 -17.59
CA TYR A 61 -14.99 19.56 -18.39
C TYR A 61 -15.24 19.36 -19.89
N MET A 62 -14.84 18.21 -20.45
CA MET A 62 -15.08 17.88 -21.86
C MET A 62 -16.58 17.80 -22.21
N ASN A 63 -17.40 17.35 -21.27
CA ASN A 63 -18.86 17.28 -21.39
C ASN A 63 -19.55 18.64 -21.13
N LYS A 64 -18.79 19.70 -20.88
CA LYS A 64 -19.28 21.06 -20.56
C LYS A 64 -20.11 21.12 -19.27
N GLU A 65 -19.92 20.18 -18.37
CA GLU A 65 -20.51 20.16 -17.02
C GLU A 65 -19.75 21.09 -16.06
N LEU A 66 -18.49 21.40 -16.38
CA LEU A 66 -17.66 22.37 -15.68
C LEU A 66 -17.23 23.50 -16.62
N THR A 67 -17.20 24.73 -16.12
CA THR A 67 -16.48 25.83 -16.76
C THR A 67 -14.97 25.63 -16.65
N ALA A 68 -14.18 26.39 -17.43
CA ALA A 68 -12.72 26.33 -17.36
C ALA A 68 -12.19 26.68 -15.95
N GLN A 69 -12.80 27.66 -15.27
CA GLN A 69 -12.41 28.07 -13.93
C GLN A 69 -12.74 26.98 -12.89
N GLU A 70 -13.89 26.33 -13.00
CA GLU A 70 -14.27 25.22 -12.12
C GLU A 70 -13.40 24.00 -12.34
N PHE A 71 -13.03 23.70 -13.59
CA PHE A 71 -12.11 22.64 -13.94
C PHE A 71 -10.72 22.86 -13.33
N GLU A 72 -10.15 24.06 -13.47
CA GLU A 72 -8.85 24.40 -12.87
C GLU A 72 -8.87 24.24 -11.35
N LYS A 73 -9.91 24.77 -10.69
CA LYS A 73 -10.09 24.65 -9.24
C LYS A 73 -10.26 23.19 -8.79
N ALA A 74 -10.98 22.38 -9.56
CA ALA A 74 -11.17 20.95 -9.27
C ALA A 74 -9.84 20.18 -9.40
N LEU A 75 -9.05 20.45 -10.43
CA LEU A 75 -7.72 19.86 -10.60
C LEU A 75 -6.77 20.25 -9.47
N GLU A 76 -6.75 21.54 -9.07
CA GLU A 76 -5.93 22.01 -7.95
C GLU A 76 -6.31 21.32 -6.64
N LYS A 77 -7.61 21.22 -6.36
CA LYS A 77 -8.14 20.55 -5.17
C LYS A 77 -7.75 19.07 -5.16
N ASN A 78 -7.94 18.36 -6.28
CA ASN A 78 -7.56 16.96 -6.41
C ASN A 78 -6.04 16.78 -6.21
N ALA A 79 -5.21 17.64 -6.81
CA ALA A 79 -3.75 17.58 -6.65
C ALA A 79 -3.32 17.76 -5.18
N LYS A 80 -3.88 18.75 -4.48
CA LYS A 80 -3.63 19.00 -3.05
C LYS A 80 -4.04 17.78 -2.21
N MET A 81 -5.22 17.22 -2.47
CA MET A 81 -5.70 16.04 -1.73
C MET A 81 -4.88 14.77 -2.02
N CYS A 82 -4.52 14.53 -3.27
CA CYS A 82 -3.64 13.43 -3.65
C CYS A 82 -2.28 13.52 -2.95
N SER A 83 -1.72 14.73 -2.85
CA SER A 83 -0.44 14.95 -2.16
C SER A 83 -0.53 14.59 -0.67
N LEU A 84 -1.61 15.03 0.01
CA LEU A 84 -1.84 14.69 1.41
C LEU A 84 -2.02 13.18 1.61
N LYS A 85 -2.86 12.54 0.78
CA LYS A 85 -3.08 11.09 0.84
C LYS A 85 -1.79 10.30 0.59
N LYS A 86 -0.92 10.77 -0.32
CA LYS A 86 0.40 10.18 -0.54
C LYS A 86 1.28 10.26 0.71
N GLN A 87 1.28 11.41 1.40
CA GLN A 87 2.03 11.57 2.64
C GLN A 87 1.52 10.61 3.72
N ILE A 88 0.20 10.51 3.89
CA ILE A 88 -0.42 9.56 4.83
C ILE A 88 -0.02 8.12 4.48
N PHE A 89 -0.14 7.72 3.21
CA PHE A 89 0.30 6.42 2.73
C PHE A 89 1.76 6.13 3.07
N ASN A 90 2.67 7.07 2.78
CA ASN A 90 4.10 6.91 3.08
C ASN A 90 4.35 6.74 4.59
N THR A 91 3.67 7.52 5.43
CA THR A 91 3.78 7.42 6.89
C THR A 91 3.29 6.07 7.38
N ARG A 92 2.13 5.59 6.90
CA ARG A 92 1.59 4.28 7.28
C ARG A 92 2.48 3.14 6.81
N TRP A 93 3.08 3.27 5.63
CA TRP A 93 4.08 2.33 5.13
C TRP A 93 5.30 2.24 6.06
N GLN A 94 5.87 3.37 6.50
CA GLN A 94 7.00 3.39 7.43
C GLN A 94 6.68 2.75 8.78
N ILE A 95 5.48 2.98 9.30
CA ILE A 95 5.01 2.34 10.54
C ILE A 95 4.90 0.82 10.35
N LEU A 96 4.30 0.37 9.25
CA LEU A 96 4.19 -1.06 8.94
C LEU A 96 5.57 -1.72 8.78
N GLN A 97 6.53 -1.05 8.14
CA GLN A 97 7.91 -1.53 8.05
C GLN A 97 8.54 -1.66 9.44
N THR A 98 8.32 -0.69 10.32
CA THR A 98 8.83 -0.76 11.70
C THR A 98 8.23 -1.92 12.49
N GLU A 99 6.95 -2.27 12.27
CA GLU A 99 6.35 -3.47 12.87
C GLU A 99 6.96 -4.76 12.31
N TYR A 100 7.18 -4.80 10.99
CA TYR A 100 7.85 -5.94 10.35
C TYR A 100 9.26 -6.13 10.91
N ASP A 101 10.06 -5.07 11.01
CA ASP A 101 11.44 -5.14 11.51
C ASP A 101 11.49 -5.69 12.93
N LYS A 102 10.60 -5.24 13.82
CA LYS A 102 10.48 -5.77 15.19
C LYS A 102 10.14 -7.25 15.23
N LEU A 103 9.20 -7.69 14.41
CA LEU A 103 8.83 -9.11 14.34
C LEU A 103 9.94 -9.94 13.69
N SER A 104 10.66 -9.39 12.72
CA SER A 104 11.83 -10.05 12.13
C SER A 104 12.91 -10.31 13.19
N GLU A 105 13.15 -9.35 14.08
CA GLU A 105 14.06 -9.51 15.22
C GLU A 105 13.54 -10.55 16.22
N GLU A 106 12.27 -10.48 16.60
CA GLU A 106 11.64 -11.39 17.58
C GLU A 106 11.65 -12.85 17.10
N TYR A 107 11.31 -13.07 15.83
CA TYR A 107 11.20 -14.41 15.23
C TYR A 107 12.52 -14.87 14.59
N GLN A 108 13.62 -14.13 14.76
CA GLN A 108 14.93 -14.39 14.13
C GLN A 108 14.86 -14.63 12.62
N ILE A 109 13.89 -14.00 11.94
CA ILE A 109 13.74 -14.09 10.50
C ILE A 109 14.92 -13.34 9.88
N LYS A 110 15.83 -14.07 9.25
CA LYS A 110 16.94 -13.47 8.50
C LYS A 110 16.39 -12.88 7.20
N ALA A 111 16.68 -11.61 6.96
CA ALA A 111 16.53 -11.03 5.64
C ALA A 111 17.64 -11.61 4.74
N ASP A 112 17.29 -12.60 3.92
CA ASP A 112 18.17 -13.12 2.87
C ASP A 112 18.35 -12.12 1.71
#